data_AF-A0A5E4JAB4-F1
#
_entry.id   AF-A0A5E4JAB4-F1
#
_cell.length_a   1.000
_cell.length_b   1.000
_cell.length_c   1.000
_cell.angle_alpha   90.00
_cell.angle_beta   90.00
_cell.angle_gamma   90.00
#
_symmetry.space_group_name_H-M   'P 1'
#
loop_
_entity.id
_entity.type
_entity.pdbx_description
1 polymer ?
#
loop_
_entity_poly.entity_id
_entity_poly.type
_entity_poly.pdbx_seq_one_letter_code
_entity_poly.pdbx_strand_id
1 'polypeptide(L)'
;MLTIKHYRRPLAGIAISGERARLTPEVLMKFIAPLAKKSVQIYAIGTGNSRVVFFVDEAEADKAMLLLTDAVSDSPFESVSIRRNLGMITVDGDELNNTPGILQKLTTPLAKAKIKIVSMTSPFDTITFFFDSDDAEKAYNLWSSYVPEKINVFKGAKQRVGGFIGKIIPKG
;
A
#
# COMPACT_ATOMS: atom_id res chain seq x y z
N MET A 1 -12.38 5.82 -12.17
CA MET A 1 -12.24 4.44 -12.67
C MET A 1 -10.96 3.91 -12.08
N LEU A 2 -11.01 2.76 -11.41
CA LEU A 2 -9.81 2.16 -10.82
C LEU A 2 -8.79 1.81 -11.91
N THR A 3 -7.54 2.20 -11.66
CA THR A 3 -6.38 1.87 -12.48
C THR A 3 -5.51 0.88 -11.73
N ILE A 4 -5.09 -0.21 -12.38
CA ILE A 4 -4.24 -1.23 -11.77
C ILE A 4 -2.89 -1.23 -12.46
N LYS A 5 -1.80 -1.16 -11.67
CA LYS A 5 -0.43 -1.22 -12.18
C LYS A 5 0.33 -2.33 -11.48
N HIS A 6 0.99 -3.18 -12.26
CA HIS A 6 1.93 -4.18 -11.75
C HIS A 6 3.36 -3.69 -11.92
N TYR A 7 4.09 -3.62 -10.81
CA TYR A 7 5.51 -3.29 -10.84
C TYR A 7 6.33 -4.53 -11.22
N ARG A 8 7.11 -4.43 -12.30
CA ARG A 8 7.75 -5.60 -12.93
C ARG A 8 9.01 -6.12 -12.22
N ARG A 9 9.63 -5.32 -11.36
CA ARG A 9 10.82 -5.77 -10.60
C ARG A 9 10.37 -6.28 -9.22
N PRO A 10 10.95 -7.38 -8.73
CA PRO A 10 10.67 -7.84 -7.38
C PRO A 10 11.14 -6.81 -6.36
N LEU A 11 10.42 -6.74 -5.25
CA LEU A 11 10.77 -5.96 -4.08
C LEU A 11 11.12 -6.88 -2.90
N ALA A 12 11.81 -6.32 -1.92
CA ALA A 12 11.98 -6.91 -0.61
C ALA A 12 11.29 -6.05 0.46
N GLY A 13 10.69 -6.69 1.46
CA GLY A 13 10.19 -6.05 2.67
C GLY A 13 11.15 -6.29 3.83
N ILE A 14 11.74 -5.24 4.37
CA ILE A 14 12.64 -5.31 5.52
C ILE A 14 11.89 -4.83 6.76
N ALA A 15 11.62 -5.76 7.67
CA ALA A 15 10.87 -5.52 8.89
C ALA A 15 11.80 -5.34 10.08
N ILE A 16 11.62 -4.24 10.79
CA ILE A 16 12.25 -3.94 12.07
C ILE A 16 11.19 -4.13 13.16
N SER A 17 11.46 -4.98 14.15
CA SER A 17 10.50 -5.36 15.20
C SER A 17 11.02 -5.05 16.59
N GLY A 18 10.15 -4.59 17.49
CA GLY A 18 10.44 -4.38 18.91
C GLY A 18 9.15 -4.24 19.71
N GLU A 19 8.89 -5.16 20.64
CA GLU A 19 7.60 -5.25 21.34
C GLU A 19 7.32 -4.05 22.26
N ARG A 20 8.39 -3.48 22.83
CA ARG A 20 8.33 -2.31 23.73
C ARG A 20 8.71 -1.01 23.03
N ALA A 21 9.06 -1.08 21.74
CA ALA A 21 9.53 0.05 20.98
C ALA A 21 8.35 0.93 20.54
N ARG A 22 8.52 2.26 20.65
CA ARG A 22 7.59 3.23 20.05
C ARG A 22 8.24 3.80 18.80
N LEU A 23 7.52 3.78 17.68
CA LEU A 23 7.95 4.44 16.45
C LEU A 23 7.67 5.95 16.53
N THR A 24 8.48 6.68 17.29
CA THR A 24 8.43 8.15 17.28
C THR A 24 9.08 8.70 16.00
N PRO A 25 8.82 9.96 15.61
CA PRO A 25 9.49 10.58 14.47
C PRO A 25 11.02 10.51 14.56
N GLU A 26 11.59 10.70 15.75
CA GLU A 26 13.03 10.62 16.00
C GLU A 26 13.56 9.21 15.74
N VAL A 27 12.84 8.17 16.18
CA VAL A 27 13.21 6.78 15.93
C VAL A 27 13.07 6.43 14.45
N LEU A 28 12.00 6.88 13.79
CA LEU A 28 11.85 6.69 12.35
C LEU A 28 13.00 7.33 11.56
N MET A 29 13.43 8.53 11.96
CA MET A 29 14.58 9.20 11.33
C MET A 29 15.89 8.40 11.46
N LYS A 30 16.09 7.66 12.56
CA LYS A 30 17.26 6.77 12.70
C LYS A 30 17.30 5.69 11.62
N PHE A 31 16.15 5.23 11.14
CA PHE A 31 16.06 4.22 10.07
C PHE A 31 16.12 4.84 8.68
N ILE A 32 15.47 5.98 8.46
CA ILE A 32 15.42 6.63 7.14
C ILE A 32 16.75 7.29 6.77
N ALA A 33 17.46 7.91 7.71
CA ALA A 33 18.66 8.69 7.40
C ALA A 33 19.81 7.85 6.76
N PRO A 34 20.13 6.64 7.25
CA PRO A 34 21.10 5.76 6.59
C PRO A 34 20.70 5.34 5.18
N LEU A 35 19.41 5.02 4.98
CA LEU A 35 18.85 4.67 3.66
C LEU A 35 18.99 5.85 2.68
N ALA A 36 18.63 7.05 3.13
CA ALA A 36 18.74 8.28 2.35
C ALA A 36 20.20 8.59 1.98
N LYS A 37 21.15 8.47 2.93
CA LYS A 37 22.59 8.69 2.70
C LYS A 37 23.17 7.76 1.62
N LYS A 38 22.56 6.60 1.42
CA LYS A 38 22.96 5.60 0.42
C LYS A 38 22.05 5.56 -0.81
N SER A 39 21.11 6.51 -0.91
CA SER A 39 20.15 6.63 -2.01
C SER A 39 19.34 5.36 -2.25
N VAL A 40 18.99 4.64 -1.17
CA VAL A 40 18.09 3.48 -1.26
C VAL A 40 16.66 3.99 -1.46
N GLN A 41 16.03 3.59 -2.56
CA GLN A 41 14.65 3.98 -2.84
C GLN A 41 13.67 3.19 -1.96
N ILE A 42 12.75 3.91 -1.30
CA ILE A 42 11.63 3.31 -0.56
C ILE A 42 10.37 3.38 -1.43
N TYR A 43 9.73 2.24 -1.64
CA TYR A 43 8.50 2.10 -2.44
C TYR A 43 7.24 2.17 -1.58
N ALA A 44 7.32 1.68 -0.35
CA ALA A 44 6.27 1.81 0.66
C ALA A 44 6.85 1.66 2.06
N ILE A 45 6.12 2.19 3.04
CA ILE A 45 6.39 1.97 4.46
C ILE A 45 5.11 1.44 5.09
N GLY A 46 5.21 0.30 5.78
CA GLY A 46 4.14 -0.24 6.61
C GLY A 46 4.50 -0.11 8.08
N THR A 47 3.61 0.46 8.89
CA THR A 47 3.78 0.55 10.34
C THR A 47 2.73 -0.28 11.05
N GLY A 48 3.13 -1.00 12.09
CA GLY A 48 2.24 -1.62 13.07
C GLY A 48 2.66 -1.22 14.49
N ASN A 49 1.96 -1.74 15.49
CA ASN A 49 2.18 -1.37 16.89
C ASN A 49 3.62 -1.58 17.38
N SER A 50 4.30 -2.61 16.87
CA SER A 50 5.65 -3.03 17.29
C SER A 50 6.62 -3.24 16.11
N ARG A 51 6.25 -2.79 14.91
CA ARG A 51 7.06 -3.03 13.71
C ARG A 51 6.96 -1.91 12.69
N VAL A 52 8.05 -1.68 11.98
CA VAL A 52 8.10 -0.90 10.74
C VAL A 52 8.67 -1.76 9.63
N VAL A 53 8.08 -1.69 8.44
CA VAL A 53 8.51 -2.44 7.26
C VAL A 53 8.81 -1.46 6.15
N PHE A 54 10.03 -1.49 5.63
CA PHE A 54 10.45 -0.74 4.46
C PHE A 54 10.43 -1.66 3.24
N PHE A 55 9.70 -1.26 2.20
CA PHE A 55 9.70 -1.96 0.92
C PHE A 55 10.70 -1.28 -0.02
N VAL A 56 11.71 -2.02 -0.45
CA VAL A 56 12.82 -1.57 -1.30
C VAL A 56 12.93 -2.47 -2.52
N ASP A 57 13.68 -2.04 -3.54
CA ASP A 57 13.99 -2.93 -4.64
C ASP A 57 14.77 -4.16 -4.16
N GLU A 58 14.44 -5.35 -4.67
CA GLU A 58 15.11 -6.60 -4.29
C GLU A 58 16.63 -6.51 -4.51
N ALA A 59 17.07 -5.79 -5.56
CA ALA A 59 18.49 -5.61 -5.87
C ALA A 59 19.23 -4.73 -4.84
N GLU A 60 18.52 -3.90 -4.08
CA GLU A 60 19.10 -3.08 -3.00
C GLU A 60 18.91 -3.70 -1.61
N ALA A 61 18.27 -4.87 -1.52
CA ALA A 61 17.76 -5.37 -0.26
C ALA A 61 18.86 -5.73 0.76
N ASP A 62 19.99 -6.31 0.34
CA ASP A 62 21.10 -6.62 1.26
C ASP A 62 21.75 -5.34 1.80
N LYS A 63 21.93 -4.33 0.93
CA LYS A 63 22.44 -3.02 1.32
C LYS A 63 21.51 -2.33 2.31
N ALA A 64 20.21 -2.35 2.04
CA ALA A 64 19.20 -1.77 2.93
C ALA A 64 19.12 -2.52 4.26
N MET A 65 19.18 -3.86 4.23
CA MET A 65 19.18 -4.71 5.42
C MET A 65 20.36 -4.37 6.33
N LEU A 66 21.57 -4.28 5.79
CA LEU A 66 22.77 -3.93 6.54
C LEU A 66 22.63 -2.57 7.24
N LEU A 67 22.20 -1.54 6.49
CA LEU A 67 22.01 -0.20 7.03
C LEU A 67 20.98 -0.15 8.17
N LEU A 68 19.89 -0.93 8.05
CA LEU A 68 18.84 -1.00 9.05
C LEU A 68 19.25 -1.83 10.27
N THR A 69 20.04 -2.90 10.08
CA THR A 69 20.63 -3.66 11.18
C THR A 69 21.56 -2.79 12.02
N ASP A 70 22.44 -2.03 11.37
CA ASP A 70 23.34 -1.09 12.07
C ASP A 70 22.53 -0.03 12.84
N ALA A 71 21.47 0.52 12.23
CA ALA A 71 20.60 1.51 12.87
C ALA A 71 19.82 0.95 14.08
N VAL A 72 19.52 -0.35 14.08
CA VAL A 72 18.78 -1.01 15.16
C VAL A 72 19.63 -1.21 16.40
N SER A 73 20.94 -1.44 16.25
CA SER A 73 21.88 -1.57 17.38
C SER A 73 21.86 -0.38 18.33
N ASP A 74 21.48 0.81 17.84
CA ASP A 74 21.37 2.06 18.61
C ASP A 74 19.90 2.49 18.86
N SER A 75 18.97 1.53 18.91
CA SER A 75 17.51 1.77 18.98
C SER A 75 16.80 0.87 20.01
N PRO A 76 15.55 1.18 20.40
CA PRO A 76 14.74 0.30 21.26
C PRO A 76 14.15 -0.91 20.51
N PHE A 77 14.41 -1.05 19.21
CA PHE A 77 13.96 -2.20 18.42
C PHE A 77 14.94 -3.37 18.57
N GLU A 78 14.44 -4.59 18.42
CA GLU A 78 15.12 -5.82 18.86
C GLU A 78 15.66 -6.65 17.69
N SER A 79 15.01 -6.59 16.53
CA SER A 79 15.37 -7.44 15.40
C SER A 79 15.08 -6.78 14.06
N VAL A 80 15.84 -7.21 13.05
CA VAL A 80 15.60 -6.92 11.64
C VAL A 80 15.43 -8.26 10.92
N SER A 81 14.44 -8.33 10.02
CA SER A 81 14.20 -9.49 9.16
C SER A 81 13.87 -9.02 7.75
N ILE A 82 14.13 -9.88 6.76
CA ILE A 82 13.90 -9.58 5.35
C ILE A 82 12.99 -10.63 4.73
N ARG A 83 11.99 -10.18 3.97
CA ARG A 83 11.20 -11.01 3.07
C ARG A 83 11.48 -10.60 1.64
N ARG A 84 11.89 -11.55 0.83
CA ARG A 84 12.31 -11.37 -0.57
C ARG A 84 11.25 -11.81 -1.54
N ASN A 85 11.47 -11.50 -2.82
CA ASN A 85 10.66 -11.95 -3.95
C ASN A 85 9.19 -11.54 -3.81
N LEU A 86 8.96 -10.26 -3.51
CA LEU A 86 7.62 -9.69 -3.43
C LEU A 86 7.24 -9.00 -4.74
N GLY A 87 6.06 -9.30 -5.26
CA GLY A 87 5.45 -8.51 -6.33
C GLY A 87 4.60 -7.38 -5.75
N MET A 88 4.61 -6.22 -6.41
CA MET A 88 3.85 -5.03 -6.00
C MET A 88 2.82 -4.67 -7.05
N ILE A 89 1.57 -4.51 -6.61
CA ILE A 89 0.47 -4.01 -7.45
C ILE A 89 -0.15 -2.80 -6.77
N THR A 90 -0.32 -1.72 -7.52
CA THR A 90 -1.11 -0.57 -7.06
C THR A 90 -2.48 -0.57 -7.72
N VAL A 91 -3.48 -0.17 -6.94
CA VAL A 91 -4.83 0.13 -7.39
C VAL A 91 -5.07 1.59 -7.05
N ASP A 92 -5.22 2.43 -8.05
CA ASP A 92 -5.39 3.88 -7.92
C ASP A 92 -6.82 4.27 -8.34
N GLY A 93 -7.50 5.16 -7.60
CA GLY A 93 -8.74 5.79 -8.03
C GLY A 93 -9.65 6.32 -6.91
N ASP A 94 -10.41 7.37 -7.23
CA ASP A 94 -11.33 8.05 -6.31
C ASP A 94 -12.38 7.12 -5.70
N GLU A 95 -12.73 6.02 -6.38
CA GLU A 95 -13.67 5.03 -5.88
C GLU A 95 -13.20 4.39 -4.56
N LEU A 96 -11.88 4.35 -4.30
CA LEU A 96 -11.32 3.82 -3.06
C LEU A 96 -11.75 4.62 -1.82
N ASN A 97 -11.95 5.94 -1.98
CA ASN A 97 -12.39 6.82 -0.90
C ASN A 97 -13.92 6.86 -0.76
N ASN A 98 -14.64 6.70 -1.88
CA ASN A 98 -16.07 7.01 -1.94
C ASN A 98 -16.98 5.78 -1.99
N THR A 99 -16.43 4.57 -2.09
CA THR A 99 -17.20 3.34 -2.25
C THR A 99 -17.02 2.40 -1.04
N PRO A 100 -17.96 2.38 -0.08
CA PRO A 100 -17.97 1.37 0.96
C PRO A 100 -17.93 -0.06 0.39
N GLY A 101 -17.12 -0.93 1.00
CA GLY A 101 -16.95 -2.32 0.56
C GLY A 101 -16.04 -2.51 -0.66
N ILE A 102 -15.41 -1.45 -1.18
CA ILE A 102 -14.48 -1.57 -2.32
C ILE A 102 -13.31 -2.53 -2.05
N LEU A 103 -12.77 -2.52 -0.83
CA LEU A 103 -11.72 -3.45 -0.42
C LEU A 103 -12.20 -4.91 -0.45
N GLN A 104 -13.45 -5.17 -0.06
CA GLN A 104 -14.04 -6.51 -0.18
C GLN A 104 -14.16 -6.92 -1.65
N LYS A 105 -14.57 -6.00 -2.54
CA LYS A 105 -14.66 -6.26 -3.99
C LYS A 105 -13.30 -6.58 -4.60
N LEU A 106 -12.23 -5.96 -4.12
CA LEU A 106 -10.86 -6.23 -4.55
C LEU A 106 -10.33 -7.57 -3.99
N THR A 107 -10.60 -7.87 -2.72
CA THR A 107 -10.01 -9.04 -2.03
C THR A 107 -10.80 -10.34 -2.21
N THR A 108 -12.11 -10.28 -2.46
CA THR A 108 -12.94 -11.49 -2.65
C THR A 108 -12.50 -12.36 -3.83
N PRO A 109 -12.19 -11.81 -5.03
CA PRO A 109 -11.65 -12.60 -6.13
C PRO A 109 -10.32 -13.28 -5.77
N LEU A 110 -9.42 -12.56 -5.09
CA LEU A 110 -8.14 -13.12 -4.64
C LEU A 110 -8.35 -14.32 -3.70
N ALA A 111 -9.26 -14.18 -2.74
CA ALA A 111 -9.60 -15.26 -1.81
C ALA A 111 -10.15 -16.50 -2.53
N LYS A 112 -11.05 -16.31 -3.51
CA LYS A 112 -11.58 -17.42 -4.34
C LYS A 112 -10.49 -18.10 -5.15
N ALA A 113 -9.50 -17.35 -5.63
CA ALA A 113 -8.35 -17.86 -6.35
C ALA A 113 -7.24 -18.41 -5.44
N LYS A 114 -7.43 -18.39 -4.10
CA LYS A 114 -6.43 -18.77 -3.10
C LYS A 114 -5.11 -18.00 -3.19
N ILE A 115 -5.17 -16.74 -3.65
CA ILE A 115 -4.01 -15.85 -3.73
C ILE A 115 -3.83 -15.14 -2.38
N LYS A 116 -2.63 -15.25 -1.80
CA LYS A 116 -2.33 -14.69 -0.47
C LYS A 116 -1.79 -13.27 -0.59
N ILE A 117 -2.46 -12.31 0.05
CA ILE A 117 -1.91 -10.97 0.27
C ILE A 117 -0.83 -11.07 1.37
N VAL A 118 0.40 -10.68 1.05
CA VAL A 118 1.51 -10.61 2.01
C VAL A 118 1.40 -9.36 2.88
N SER A 119 1.10 -8.22 2.27
CA SER A 119 0.91 -6.94 2.94
C SER A 119 0.09 -6.00 2.07
N MET A 120 -0.46 -4.94 2.66
CA MET A 120 -1.10 -3.85 1.92
C MET A 120 -0.95 -2.53 2.67
N THR A 121 -0.88 -1.43 1.93
CA THR A 121 -0.94 -0.05 2.45
C THR A 121 -1.97 0.75 1.65
N SER A 122 -2.77 1.58 2.32
CA SER A 122 -3.88 2.32 1.68
C SER A 122 -3.77 3.84 1.92
N PRO A 123 -2.83 4.54 1.27
CA PRO A 123 -2.82 6.00 1.30
C PRO A 123 -3.94 6.58 0.42
N PHE A 124 -5.01 7.07 1.03
CA PHE A 124 -6.12 7.76 0.37
C PHE A 124 -6.68 7.01 -0.86
N ASP A 125 -6.50 7.58 -2.05
CA ASP A 125 -6.99 7.11 -3.34
C ASP A 125 -6.11 6.01 -3.97
N THR A 126 -5.22 5.40 -3.18
CA THR A 126 -4.32 4.36 -3.64
C THR A 126 -4.31 3.20 -2.64
N ILE A 127 -4.35 1.97 -3.14
CA ILE A 127 -4.00 0.77 -2.38
C ILE A 127 -2.83 0.07 -3.04
N THR A 128 -1.74 -0.07 -2.31
CA THR A 128 -0.59 -0.90 -2.71
C THR A 128 -0.71 -2.26 -2.06
N PHE A 129 -0.73 -3.31 -2.87
CA PHE A 129 -0.71 -4.70 -2.43
C PHE A 129 0.65 -5.33 -2.68
N PHE A 130 1.09 -6.14 -1.74
CA PHE A 130 2.28 -6.99 -1.85
C PHE A 130 1.86 -8.45 -1.85
N PHE A 131 2.41 -9.22 -2.77
CA PHE A 131 2.22 -10.66 -2.92
C PHE A 131 3.58 -11.33 -3.00
N ASP A 132 3.64 -12.65 -2.87
CA ASP A 132 4.78 -13.38 -3.44
C ASP A 132 4.79 -13.15 -4.97
N SER A 133 5.95 -12.99 -5.61
CA SER A 133 6.04 -12.57 -7.01
C SER A 133 5.18 -13.40 -7.98
N ASP A 134 5.15 -14.73 -7.80
CA ASP A 134 4.36 -15.65 -8.63
C ASP A 134 2.85 -15.42 -8.49
N ASP A 135 2.41 -14.94 -7.32
CA ASP A 135 1.02 -14.63 -7.03
C ASP A 135 0.63 -13.22 -7.47
N ALA A 136 1.59 -12.30 -7.55
CA ALA A 136 1.36 -10.95 -8.08
C ALA A 136 0.88 -11.02 -9.54
N GLU A 137 1.55 -11.78 -10.40
CA GLU A 137 1.12 -11.89 -11.80
C GLU A 137 -0.31 -12.46 -11.92
N LYS A 138 -0.64 -13.49 -11.12
CA LYS A 138 -2.00 -14.05 -11.07
C LYS A 138 -3.02 -13.03 -10.58
N ALA A 139 -2.69 -12.27 -9.53
CA ALA A 139 -3.54 -11.22 -8.97
C ALA A 139 -3.79 -10.11 -10.01
N TYR A 140 -2.75 -9.67 -10.70
CA TYR A 140 -2.85 -8.67 -11.76
C TYR A 140 -3.76 -9.14 -12.89
N ASN A 141 -3.56 -10.36 -13.39
CA ASN A 141 -4.37 -10.91 -14.48
C ASN A 141 -5.85 -11.08 -14.07
N LEU A 142 -6.08 -11.52 -12.83
CA LEU A 142 -7.42 -11.62 -12.25
C LEU A 142 -8.10 -10.24 -12.17
N TRP A 143 -7.40 -9.22 -11.71
CA TRP A 143 -7.97 -7.88 -11.57
C TRP A 143 -8.12 -7.12 -12.88
N SER A 144 -7.18 -7.26 -13.82
CA SER A 144 -7.25 -6.62 -15.14
C SER A 144 -8.50 -7.03 -15.93
N SER A 145 -9.00 -8.25 -15.71
CA SER A 145 -10.28 -8.72 -16.28
C SER A 145 -11.50 -8.36 -15.43
N TYR A 146 -11.34 -8.23 -14.11
CA TYR A 146 -12.46 -8.08 -13.18
C TYR A 146 -12.84 -6.62 -12.89
N VAL A 147 -11.85 -5.74 -12.71
CA VAL A 147 -12.05 -4.39 -12.18
C VAL A 147 -12.70 -3.43 -13.19
N PRO A 148 -12.28 -3.36 -14.46
CA PRO A 148 -12.91 -2.49 -15.44
C PRO A 148 -14.40 -2.82 -15.71
N GLU A 149 -14.80 -4.09 -15.61
CA GLU A 149 -16.17 -4.52 -15.93
C GLU A 149 -17.09 -4.59 -14.70
N LYS A 150 -16.61 -5.08 -13.56
CA LYS A 150 -17.46 -5.39 -12.39
C LYS A 150 -17.34 -4.41 -11.23
N ILE A 151 -16.32 -3.57 -11.23
CA ILE A 151 -16.13 -2.49 -10.25
C ILE A 151 -16.46 -1.12 -10.85
N ASN A 152 -16.83 -1.04 -12.14
CA ASN A 152 -17.49 0.13 -12.69
C ASN A 152 -18.83 0.34 -11.97
N VAL A 153 -18.76 1.11 -10.90
CA VAL A 153 -19.90 1.53 -10.09
C VAL A 153 -20.83 2.26 -11.03
N PHE A 154 -22.01 1.68 -11.24
CA PHE A 154 -23.22 2.32 -11.74
C PHE A 154 -23.09 3.81 -12.09
N LYS A 155 -23.30 4.16 -13.37
CA LYS A 155 -23.85 5.47 -13.78
C LYS A 155 -25.28 5.63 -13.24
N GLY A 156 -25.46 5.56 -11.93
CA GLY A 156 -26.74 5.43 -11.24
C GLY A 156 -26.88 6.42 -10.10
N ALA A 157 -26.56 7.69 -10.35
CA ALA A 157 -27.01 8.82 -9.51
C ALA A 157 -27.30 10.05 -10.38
N LYS A 158 -27.93 9.85 -11.54
CA LYS A 158 -28.69 10.92 -12.24
C LYS A 158 -30.13 10.89 -11.71
N GLN A 159 -30.35 11.32 -10.47
CA GLN A 159 -31.66 11.76 -9.96
C GLN A 159 -31.52 12.25 -8.51
N ARG A 160 -31.14 13.51 -8.35
CA ARG A 160 -31.56 14.43 -7.26
C ARG A 160 -30.79 15.76 -7.34
N VAL A 161 -30.82 16.40 -8.50
CA VAL A 161 -30.67 17.86 -8.60
C VAL A 161 -31.68 18.34 -9.65
N GLY A 162 -32.95 18.14 -9.32
CA GLY A 162 -34.09 18.70 -10.04
C GLY A 162 -35.03 19.25 -8.98
N GLY A 163 -34.94 20.56 -8.73
CA GLY A 163 -35.79 21.26 -7.77
C GLY A 163 -35.02 21.89 -6.63
N PHE A 164 -34.36 23.02 -6.90
CA PHE A 164 -34.42 24.22 -6.04
C PHE A 164 -33.78 25.38 -6.81
N ILE A 165 -34.47 25.85 -7.85
CA ILE A 165 -34.35 27.23 -8.33
C ILE A 165 -35.62 27.92 -7.86
N GLY A 166 -35.50 28.84 -6.91
CA GLY A 166 -36.65 29.62 -6.48
C GLY A 166 -36.40 30.50 -5.26
N LYS A 167 -35.82 31.69 -5.50
CA LYS A 167 -35.89 32.91 -4.66
C LYS A 167 -35.28 32.77 -3.25
N ILE A 168 -34.51 33.72 -2.72
CA ILE A 168 -34.92 35.08 -2.38
C ILE A 168 -33.62 35.89 -2.17
N ILE A 169 -33.52 37.03 -2.85
CA ILE A 169 -32.67 38.15 -2.44
C ILE A 169 -33.51 39.01 -1.49
N PRO A 170 -33.01 39.40 -0.31
CA PRO A 170 -33.45 40.64 0.31
C PRO A 170 -32.36 41.70 0.12
N LYS A 171 -32.76 42.81 -0.52
CA LYS A 171 -32.12 44.11 -0.32
C LYS A 171 -32.57 44.63 1.05
N GLY A 172 -31.63 45.17 1.82
CA GLY A 172 -31.86 45.84 3.10
C GLY A 172 -30.51 46.20 3.70
#